data_AF-A0A535IWH5-F1
#
_entry.id   AF-A0A535IWH5-F1
#
_cell.length_a   1.000
_cell.length_b   1.000
_cell.length_c   1.000
_cell.angle_alpha   90.00
_cell.angle_beta   90.00
_cell.angle_gamma   90.00
#
_symmetry.space_group_name_H-M   'P 1'
#
loop_
_entity.id
_entity.type
_entity.pdbx_description
1 polymer ?
#
loop_
_entity_poly.entity_id
_entity_poly.type
_entity_poly.pdbx_seq_one_letter_code
_entity_poly.pdbx_strand_id
1 'polypeptide(L)'
;MPVLLAADAEIVVGGPRGDRTIAASEFWVAYRRTALEPDELVLRVRIPISVGRKVRFRKIGTRRAQAISKVVMALAWRERDARWSDVRLALGSVADRPIRARTTEAILEGASPTTETAERAAESLAAEIQPIDDVRSTADYRRAVAARVLRRLIRDAGGW
;
A
#
# COMPACT_ATOMS: atom_id res chain seq x y z
N MET A 1 0.47 -8.20 -0.90
CA MET A 1 1.57 -7.32 -1.35
C MET A 1 1.50 -5.95 -0.69
N PRO A 2 0.40 -5.14 -0.78
CA PRO A 2 0.42 -3.78 -0.20
C PRO A 2 0.69 -3.74 1.30
N VAL A 3 0.16 -4.70 2.08
CA VAL A 3 0.44 -4.80 3.51
C VAL A 3 1.95 -5.00 3.78
N LEU A 4 2.66 -5.76 2.94
CA LEU A 4 4.10 -5.97 3.08
C LEU A 4 4.88 -4.67 2.84
N LEU A 5 4.47 -3.89 1.83
CA LEU A 5 5.04 -2.57 1.54
C LEU A 5 4.79 -1.56 2.67
N ALA A 6 3.58 -1.55 3.24
CA ALA A 6 3.22 -0.65 4.33
C ALA A 6 3.91 -1.07 5.65
N ALA A 7 4.13 -2.37 5.85
CA ALA A 7 4.84 -2.89 7.00
C ALA A 7 6.38 -2.82 6.87
N ASP A 8 6.90 -2.44 5.69
CA ASP A 8 8.35 -2.41 5.42
C ASP A 8 8.98 -3.79 5.63
N ALA A 9 8.28 -4.79 5.10
CA ALA A 9 8.70 -6.17 5.18
C ALA A 9 9.92 -6.43 4.28
N GLU A 10 10.66 -7.46 4.62
CA GLU A 10 11.75 -7.99 3.82
C GLU A 10 11.36 -9.37 3.26
N ILE A 11 11.80 -9.66 2.05
CA ILE A 11 11.61 -10.94 1.38
C ILE A 11 12.97 -11.61 1.32
N VAL A 12 13.09 -12.73 2.04
CA VAL A 12 14.31 -13.54 2.03
C VAL A 12 14.17 -14.57 0.91
N VAL A 13 15.15 -14.56 0.02
CA VAL A 13 15.24 -15.46 -1.13
C VAL A 13 16.50 -16.29 -1.00
N GLY A 14 16.54 -17.46 -1.62
CA GLY A 14 17.74 -18.28 -1.61
C GLY A 14 17.81 -19.21 -2.81
N GLY A 15 19.03 -19.64 -3.09
CA GLY A 15 19.38 -20.53 -4.19
C GLY A 15 20.72 -21.23 -3.91
N PRO A 16 21.35 -21.84 -4.93
CA PRO A 16 22.62 -22.56 -4.77
C PRO A 16 23.77 -21.71 -4.21
N ARG A 17 23.66 -20.37 -4.30
CA ARG A 17 24.65 -19.39 -3.84
C ARG A 17 24.41 -18.89 -2.40
N GLY A 18 23.39 -19.41 -1.72
CA GLY A 18 22.98 -19.00 -0.37
C GLY A 18 21.75 -18.10 -0.36
N ASP A 19 21.49 -17.50 0.79
CA ASP A 19 20.32 -16.65 1.05
C ASP A 19 20.69 -15.16 0.91
N ARG A 20 19.77 -14.36 0.36
CA ARG A 20 19.83 -12.89 0.42
C ARG A 20 18.47 -12.28 0.79
N THR A 21 18.50 -11.04 1.22
CA THR A 21 17.31 -10.29 1.66
C THR A 21 17.02 -9.15 0.69
N ILE A 22 15.77 -9.01 0.27
CA ILE A 22 15.29 -7.95 -0.64
C ILE A 22 14.19 -7.17 0.09
N ALA A 23 14.27 -5.84 0.11
CA ALA A 23 13.19 -5.04 0.67
C ALA A 23 11.91 -5.25 -0.16
N ALA A 24 10.73 -5.34 0.49
CA ALA A 24 9.49 -5.54 -0.24
C ALA A 24 9.22 -4.43 -1.28
N SER A 25 9.72 -3.21 -1.04
CA SER A 25 9.65 -2.08 -1.98
C SER A 25 10.43 -2.29 -3.28
N GLU A 26 11.37 -3.22 -3.29
CA GLU A 26 12.28 -3.50 -4.41
C GLU A 26 11.97 -4.84 -5.09
N PHE A 27 11.15 -5.68 -4.46
CA PHE A 27 10.91 -7.03 -4.95
C PHE A 27 10.08 -7.10 -6.24
N TRP A 28 9.12 -6.18 -6.43
CA TRP A 28 8.34 -6.08 -7.67
C TRP A 28 8.93 -4.96 -8.53
N VAL A 29 9.63 -5.35 -9.60
CA VAL A 29 10.38 -4.40 -10.44
C VAL A 29 9.59 -3.93 -11.66
N ALA A 30 8.65 -4.74 -12.17
CA ALA A 30 7.74 -4.39 -13.26
C ALA A 30 6.54 -5.36 -13.30
N TYR A 31 5.57 -5.09 -14.18
CA TYR A 31 4.47 -6.03 -14.43
C TYR A 31 4.99 -7.44 -14.75
N ARG A 32 4.51 -8.44 -13.99
CA ARG A 32 4.94 -9.85 -14.08
C ARG A 32 6.43 -10.12 -13.88
N ARG A 33 7.17 -9.18 -13.29
CA ARG A 33 8.60 -9.34 -12.98
C ARG A 33 8.89 -9.08 -11.52
N THR A 34 9.72 -9.95 -10.94
CA THR A 34 10.28 -9.79 -9.60
C THR A 34 11.78 -9.55 -9.68
N ALA A 35 12.40 -9.23 -8.55
CA ALA A 35 13.84 -9.14 -8.39
C ALA A 35 14.53 -10.50 -8.15
N LEU A 36 13.82 -11.62 -8.38
CA LEU A 36 14.38 -12.96 -8.27
C LEU A 36 15.31 -13.24 -9.46
N GLU A 37 16.46 -13.83 -9.17
CA GLU A 37 17.29 -14.49 -10.17
C GLU A 37 16.67 -15.85 -10.57
N PRO A 38 17.01 -16.43 -11.74
CA PRO A 38 16.42 -17.67 -12.24
C PRO A 38 16.57 -18.89 -11.31
N ASP A 39 17.59 -18.90 -10.45
CA ASP A 39 17.92 -19.98 -9.51
C ASP A 39 17.48 -19.68 -8.06
N GLU A 40 16.67 -18.62 -7.86
CA GLU A 40 16.20 -18.20 -6.54
C GLU A 40 14.74 -18.55 -6.27
N LEU A 41 14.46 -18.88 -5.01
CA LEU A 41 13.11 -19.08 -4.48
C LEU A 41 12.87 -18.15 -3.28
N VAL A 42 11.63 -17.70 -3.11
CA VAL A 42 11.22 -17.02 -1.88
C VAL A 42 11.17 -18.05 -0.75
N LEU A 43 12.00 -17.87 0.27
CA LEU A 43 12.08 -18.77 1.42
C LEU A 43 11.16 -18.33 2.55
N ARG A 44 11.11 -17.02 2.83
CA ARG A 44 10.33 -16.44 3.94
C ARG A 44 10.13 -14.93 3.78
N VAL A 45 9.15 -14.40 4.50
CA VAL A 45 8.90 -12.96 4.60
C VAL A 45 9.12 -12.55 6.06
N ARG A 46 9.97 -11.55 6.29
CA ARG A 46 10.18 -10.95 7.61
C ARG A 46 9.36 -9.67 7.71
N ILE A 47 8.47 -9.62 8.68
CA ILE A 47 7.66 -8.44 8.97
C ILE A 47 8.16 -7.85 10.28
N PRO A 48 8.70 -6.62 10.29
CA PRO A 48 9.22 -6.03 11.51
C PRO A 48 8.10 -5.79 12.52
N ILE A 49 8.26 -6.30 13.74
CA ILE A 49 7.37 -5.97 14.86
C ILE A 49 7.74 -4.57 15.33
N SER A 50 6.94 -3.57 14.95
CA SER A 50 7.15 -2.19 15.39
C SER A 50 6.14 -1.83 16.47
N VAL A 51 6.61 -1.67 17.71
CA VAL A 51 5.80 -1.13 18.80
C VAL A 51 5.23 0.24 18.38
N GLY A 52 3.96 0.49 18.69
CA GLY A 52 3.27 1.75 18.37
C GLY A 52 2.88 1.96 16.91
N ARG A 53 3.26 1.04 15.99
CA ARG A 53 2.81 1.08 14.59
C ARG A 53 1.36 0.63 14.51
N LYS A 54 0.51 1.50 13.97
CA LYS A 54 -0.86 1.18 13.57
C LYS A 54 -0.85 0.77 12.09
N VAL A 55 -1.64 -0.24 11.75
CA VAL A 55 -1.85 -0.67 10.35
C VAL A 55 -3.34 -0.86 10.11
N ARG A 56 -3.82 -0.35 8.99
CA ARG A 56 -5.17 -0.60 8.46
C ARG A 56 -5.05 -0.98 6.99
N PHE A 57 -5.87 -1.92 6.55
CA PHE A 57 -5.98 -2.23 5.13
C PHE A 57 -7.44 -2.31 4.72
N ARG A 58 -7.70 -2.00 3.45
CA ARG A 58 -9.02 -2.18 2.85
C ARG A 58 -8.88 -2.81 1.49
N LYS A 59 -9.74 -3.79 1.23
CA LYS A 59 -9.89 -4.47 -0.06
C LYS A 59 -11.28 -4.17 -0.60
N ILE A 60 -11.33 -3.74 -1.86
CA ILE A 60 -12.57 -3.54 -2.62
C ILE A 60 -12.59 -4.55 -3.75
N GLY A 61 -13.65 -5.36 -3.83
CA GLY A 61 -13.91 -6.30 -4.92
C GLY A 61 -15.36 -6.19 -5.38
N THR A 62 -15.73 -6.96 -6.40
CA THR A 62 -17.12 -6.99 -6.92
C THR A 62 -18.12 -7.59 -5.92
N ARG A 63 -17.64 -8.42 -5.00
CA ARG A 63 -18.43 -9.09 -3.95
C ARG A 63 -17.60 -9.20 -2.67
N ARG A 64 -18.26 -9.45 -1.54
CA ARG A 64 -17.63 -9.44 -0.21
C ARG A 64 -16.61 -10.55 0.01
N ALA A 65 -16.82 -11.73 -0.57
CA ALA A 65 -15.96 -12.90 -0.43
C ALA A 65 -15.49 -13.45 -1.78
N GLN A 66 -14.34 -14.12 -1.81
CA GLN A 66 -13.79 -14.77 -3.01
C GLN A 66 -13.75 -13.86 -4.24
N ALA A 67 -13.33 -12.60 -4.08
CA ALA A 67 -13.16 -11.63 -5.15
C ALA A 67 -11.70 -11.21 -5.29
N ILE A 68 -11.24 -11.03 -6.53
CA ILE A 68 -9.98 -10.33 -6.82
C ILE A 68 -10.21 -8.83 -6.59
N SER A 69 -9.22 -8.17 -6.02
CA SER A 69 -9.30 -6.75 -5.69
C SER A 69 -9.41 -5.89 -6.96
N LYS A 70 -10.38 -4.97 -6.98
CA LYS A 70 -10.38 -3.79 -7.87
C LYS A 70 -9.44 -2.72 -7.32
N VAL A 71 -9.44 -2.54 -6.00
CA VAL A 71 -8.49 -1.71 -5.28
C VAL A 71 -8.15 -2.42 -3.98
N VAL A 72 -6.89 -2.41 -3.59
CA VAL A 72 -6.46 -2.80 -2.25
C VAL A 72 -5.42 -1.82 -1.78
N MET A 73 -5.53 -1.35 -0.55
CA MET A 73 -4.54 -0.48 0.05
C MET A 73 -4.28 -0.84 1.51
N ALA A 74 -3.08 -0.50 1.97
CA ALA A 74 -2.65 -0.58 3.35
C ALA A 74 -2.05 0.76 3.75
N LEU A 75 -2.53 1.32 4.86
CA LEU A 75 -2.00 2.50 5.50
C LEU A 75 -1.40 2.08 6.84
N ALA A 76 -0.12 2.38 7.04
CA ALA A 76 0.57 2.21 8.29
C ALA A 76 1.15 3.55 8.76
N TRP A 77 1.13 3.79 10.06
CA TRP A 77 1.65 5.01 10.66
C TRP A 77 1.99 4.78 12.13
N ARG A 78 2.76 5.68 12.71
CA ARG A 78 2.88 5.90 14.15
C ARG A 78 2.15 7.17 14.51
N GLU A 79 1.75 7.29 15.76
CA GLU A 79 0.97 8.43 16.21
C GLU A 79 1.42 8.89 17.58
N ARG A 80 1.62 10.20 17.71
CA ARG A 80 1.92 10.87 18.97
C ARG A 80 1.27 12.25 18.93
N ASP A 81 0.60 12.64 20.02
CA ASP A 81 -0.05 13.96 20.13
C ASP A 81 -0.99 14.27 18.93
N ALA A 82 -1.76 13.25 18.50
CA ALA A 82 -2.65 13.28 17.34
C ALA A 82 -1.98 13.58 15.98
N ARG A 83 -0.64 13.51 15.90
CA ARG A 83 0.12 13.67 14.64
C ARG A 83 0.67 12.34 14.18
N TRP A 84 0.58 12.10 12.88
CA TRP A 84 1.10 10.90 12.25
C TRP A 84 2.58 11.05 11.94
N SER A 85 3.31 9.94 12.03
CA SER A 85 4.70 9.84 11.59
C SER A 85 5.02 8.46 11.03
N ASP A 86 6.11 8.34 10.27
CA ASP A 86 6.50 7.11 9.57
C ASP A 86 5.30 6.53 8.79
N VAL A 87 4.66 7.42 8.01
CA VAL A 87 3.46 7.10 7.24
C VAL A 87 3.82 6.31 5.99
N ARG A 88 3.09 5.22 5.76
CA ARG A 88 3.31 4.30 4.66
C ARG A 88 1.97 3.92 4.06
N LEU A 89 1.71 4.40 2.85
CA LEU A 89 0.52 4.13 2.07
C LEU A 89 0.89 3.30 0.85
N ALA A 90 0.51 2.03 0.88
CA ALA A 90 0.76 1.10 -0.20
C ALA A 90 -0.53 0.68 -0.89
N LEU A 91 -0.50 0.52 -2.20
CA LEU A 91 -1.66 0.14 -3.01
C LEU A 91 -1.34 -0.98 -4.00
N GLY A 92 -2.38 -1.70 -4.40
CA GLY A 92 -2.35 -2.64 -5.52
C GLY A 92 -3.55 -2.43 -6.43
N SER A 93 -3.43 -2.91 -7.67
CA SER A 93 -4.47 -2.78 -8.71
C SER A 93 -4.72 -1.34 -9.19
N VAL A 94 -3.77 -0.43 -8.92
CA VAL A 94 -3.84 1.00 -9.28
C VAL A 94 -2.61 1.48 -10.07
N ALA A 95 -1.71 0.55 -10.42
CA ALA A 95 -0.51 0.73 -11.22
C ALA A 95 -0.13 -0.65 -11.80
N ASP A 96 0.96 -0.71 -12.58
CA ASP A 96 1.51 -1.93 -13.18
C ASP A 96 2.03 -2.95 -12.15
N ARG A 97 2.37 -2.47 -10.95
CA ARG A 97 2.79 -3.26 -9.78
C ARG A 97 2.23 -2.67 -8.48
N PRO A 98 2.38 -3.34 -7.32
CA PRO A 98 2.12 -2.69 -6.05
C PRO A 98 3.10 -1.55 -5.81
N ILE A 99 2.60 -0.42 -5.31
CA ILE A 99 3.38 0.80 -5.12
C ILE A 99 3.21 1.36 -3.72
N ARG A 100 4.18 2.18 -3.31
CA ARG A 100 4.06 3.16 -2.23
C ARG A 100 3.63 4.50 -2.86
N ALA A 101 2.57 5.10 -2.35
CA ALA A 101 2.10 6.41 -2.79
C ALA A 101 2.86 7.51 -2.02
N ARG A 102 4.13 7.72 -2.38
CA ARG A 102 5.08 8.56 -1.64
C ARG A 102 4.69 10.03 -1.64
N THR A 103 4.09 10.55 -2.73
CA THR A 103 3.62 11.94 -2.76
C THR A 103 2.47 12.12 -1.78
N THR A 104 1.57 11.14 -1.71
CA THR A 104 0.48 11.14 -0.74
C THR A 104 0.98 10.95 0.70
N GLU A 105 1.99 10.10 0.92
CA GLU A 105 2.62 9.91 2.24
C GLU A 105 3.20 11.21 2.79
N ALA A 106 3.87 12.00 1.95
CA ALA A 106 4.45 13.28 2.35
C ALA A 106 3.40 14.29 2.85
N ILE A 107 2.15 14.22 2.35
CA ILE A 107 1.04 15.04 2.85
C ILE A 107 0.56 14.58 4.23
N LEU A 108 0.61 13.28 4.47
CA LEU A 108 0.14 12.66 5.71
C LEU A 108 1.18 12.72 6.83
N GLU A 109 2.47 12.80 6.49
CA GLU A 109 3.55 12.90 7.46
C GLU A 109 3.43 14.20 8.28
N GLY A 110 3.42 14.08 9.61
CA GLY A 110 3.23 15.20 10.55
C GLY A 110 1.80 15.73 10.66
N ALA A 111 0.87 15.25 9.83
CA ALA A 111 -0.52 15.68 9.80
C ALA A 111 -1.37 14.97 10.86
N SER A 112 -2.48 15.59 11.23
CA SER A 112 -3.53 14.98 12.05
C SER A 112 -4.66 14.44 11.16
N PRO A 113 -5.36 13.36 11.57
CA PRO A 113 -6.43 12.75 10.79
C PRO A 113 -7.73 13.57 10.82
N THR A 114 -7.72 14.71 10.13
CA THR A 114 -8.86 15.62 10.00
C THR A 114 -9.53 15.47 8.63
N THR A 115 -10.71 16.06 8.47
CA THR A 115 -11.40 16.15 7.17
C THR A 115 -10.52 16.80 6.11
N GLU A 116 -9.84 17.90 6.44
CA GLU A 116 -8.96 18.61 5.52
C GLU A 116 -7.78 17.72 5.04
N THR A 117 -7.09 17.05 5.97
CA THR A 117 -6.03 16.10 5.63
C THR A 117 -6.56 14.96 4.74
N ALA A 118 -7.76 14.46 5.03
CA ALA A 118 -8.39 13.40 4.25
C ALA A 118 -8.68 13.83 2.80
N GLU A 119 -9.18 15.05 2.60
CA GLU A 119 -9.45 15.59 1.28
C GLU A 119 -8.15 15.80 0.46
N ARG A 120 -7.15 16.46 1.05
CA ARG A 120 -5.85 16.72 0.41
C ARG A 120 -5.13 15.43 0.03
N ALA A 121 -5.11 14.44 0.92
CA ALA A 121 -4.47 13.16 0.65
C ALA A 121 -5.22 12.37 -0.43
N ALA A 122 -6.55 12.46 -0.48
CA ALA A 122 -7.35 11.79 -1.49
C ALA A 122 -7.20 12.38 -2.90
N GLU A 123 -7.09 13.71 -2.99
CA GLU A 123 -6.78 14.40 -4.24
C GLU A 123 -5.39 14.03 -4.76
N SER A 124 -4.37 14.10 -3.89
CA SER A 124 -3.00 13.69 -4.23
C SER A 124 -2.93 12.24 -4.68
N LEU A 125 -3.60 11.33 -3.97
CA LEU A 125 -3.63 9.92 -4.34
C LEU A 125 -4.25 9.71 -5.72
N ALA A 126 -5.33 10.43 -6.05
CA ALA A 126 -5.99 10.31 -7.33
C ALA A 126 -5.09 10.73 -8.51
N ALA A 127 -4.22 11.73 -8.28
CA ALA A 127 -3.23 12.19 -9.26
C ALA A 127 -2.00 11.28 -9.35
N GLU A 128 -1.59 10.64 -8.24
CA GLU A 128 -0.39 9.83 -8.15
C GLU A 128 -0.54 8.43 -8.81
N ILE A 129 -1.75 7.88 -8.85
CA ILE A 129 -2.00 6.53 -9.39
C ILE A 129 -2.33 6.54 -10.88
N GLN A 130 -1.94 5.44 -11.56
CA GLN A 130 -2.11 5.25 -13.00
C GLN A 130 -2.80 3.90 -13.29
N PRO A 131 -4.08 3.74 -12.90
CA PRO A 131 -4.81 2.51 -13.13
C PRO A 131 -5.16 2.33 -14.62
N ILE A 132 -5.31 1.07 -15.03
CA ILE A 132 -5.84 0.69 -16.35
C ILE A 132 -7.31 0.27 -16.27
N ASP A 133 -7.97 0.23 -17.42
CA ASP A 133 -9.22 -0.48 -17.62
C ASP A 133 -8.98 -2.00 -17.72
N ASP A 134 -9.87 -2.80 -17.15
CA ASP A 134 -9.94 -4.24 -17.38
C ASP A 134 -11.37 -4.77 -17.20
N VAL A 135 -11.54 -6.08 -17.37
CA VAL A 135 -12.83 -6.79 -17.19
C VAL A 135 -13.44 -6.66 -15.78
N ARG A 136 -12.67 -6.20 -14.78
CA ARG A 136 -13.14 -6.05 -13.40
C ARG A 136 -13.58 -4.62 -13.12
N SER A 137 -12.94 -3.63 -13.74
CA SER A 137 -13.16 -2.22 -13.46
C SER A 137 -12.46 -1.30 -14.45
N THR A 138 -13.01 -0.10 -14.61
CA THR A 138 -12.35 1.01 -15.30
C THR A 138 -11.28 1.69 -14.42
N ALA A 139 -10.35 2.38 -15.05
CA ALA A 139 -9.35 3.27 -14.46
C ALA A 139 -10.01 4.37 -13.63
N ASP A 140 -11.06 5.01 -14.14
CA ASP A 140 -11.76 6.09 -13.44
C ASP A 140 -12.42 5.63 -12.14
N TYR A 141 -13.13 4.50 -12.18
CA TYR A 141 -13.63 3.85 -10.97
C TYR A 141 -12.50 3.56 -9.97
N ARG A 142 -11.36 3.00 -10.41
CA ARG A 142 -10.23 2.69 -9.52
C ARG A 142 -9.69 3.96 -8.88
N ARG A 143 -9.55 5.05 -9.64
CA ARG A 143 -9.10 6.36 -9.15
C ARG A 143 -10.06 6.93 -8.10
N ALA A 144 -11.35 7.00 -8.44
CA ALA A 144 -12.37 7.52 -7.55
C ALA A 144 -12.51 6.69 -6.25
N VAL A 145 -12.46 5.36 -6.37
CA VAL A 145 -12.57 4.46 -5.21
C VAL A 145 -11.33 4.50 -4.34
N ALA A 146 -10.12 4.55 -4.92
CA ALA A 146 -8.89 4.67 -4.14
C ALA A 146 -8.95 5.93 -3.26
N ALA A 147 -9.28 7.09 -3.85
CA ALA A 147 -9.46 8.33 -3.11
C ALA A 147 -10.51 8.22 -1.97
N ARG A 148 -11.70 7.66 -2.26
CA ARG A 148 -12.77 7.48 -1.25
C ARG A 148 -12.38 6.52 -0.13
N VAL A 149 -11.66 5.45 -0.45
CA VAL A 149 -11.18 4.48 0.54
C VAL A 149 -10.12 5.12 1.44
N LEU A 150 -9.20 5.90 0.89
CA LEU A 150 -8.22 6.63 1.69
C LEU A 150 -8.90 7.62 2.64
N ARG A 151 -9.87 8.42 2.15
CA ARG A 151 -10.69 9.30 3.01
C ARG A 151 -11.32 8.52 4.17
N ARG A 152 -11.90 7.35 3.88
CA ARG A 152 -12.52 6.50 4.91
C ARG A 152 -11.50 6.01 5.93
N LEU A 153 -10.32 5.56 5.50
CA LEU A 153 -9.27 5.09 6.41
C LEU A 153 -8.75 6.19 7.32
N ILE A 154 -8.57 7.41 6.80
CA ILE A 154 -8.14 8.58 7.59
C ILE A 154 -9.22 8.96 8.60
N ARG A 155 -10.48 9.03 8.17
CA ARG A 155 -11.61 9.25 9.06
C ARG A 155 -11.70 8.22 10.18
N ASP A 156 -11.67 6.93 9.83
CA ASP A 156 -11.76 5.84 10.82
C ASP A 156 -10.61 5.90 11.84
N ALA A 157 -9.44 6.42 11.45
CA ALA A 157 -8.31 6.64 12.33
C ALA A 157 -8.45 7.90 13.20
N GLY A 158 -9.17 8.93 12.74
CA GLY A 158 -9.49 10.14 13.49
C GLY A 158 -10.74 10.03 14.39
N GLY A 159 -11.58 9.01 14.20
CA GLY A 159 -12.72 8.73 15.07
C GLY A 159 -13.96 9.60 14.85
N TRP A 160 -14.18 10.10 13.62
CA TRP A 160 -15.33 10.94 13.24
C TRP A 160 -16.10 10.38 12.04
#